data_AF-A0A2V7ZDD6-F1
#
_entry.id   AF-A0A2V7ZDD6-F1
#
_cell.length_a   1.000
_cell.length_b   1.000
_cell.length_c   1.000
_cell.angle_alpha   90.00
_cell.angle_beta   90.00
_cell.angle_gamma   90.00
#
_symmetry.space_group_name_H-M   'P 1'
#
loop_
_entity.id
_entity.type
_entity.pdbx_description
1 polymer ?
#
loop_
_entity_poly.entity_id
_entity_poly.type
_entity_poly.pdbx_seq_one_letter_code
_entity_poly.pdbx_strand_id
1 'polypeptide(L)'
;MPRAHGTAWHDGAIWMVTGTDEGAGLIKYDAETGRPLETVQFSETDPDPHGLAWHDGALYSCDAGIHPGWPENKSKTHSYIYRIDLL
;
A
#
# COMPACT_ATOMS: atom_id res chain seq x y z
N MET A 1 12.16 -10.71 1.53
CA MET A 1 11.88 -9.61 2.49
C MET A 1 10.87 -8.68 1.85
N PRO A 2 9.79 -8.30 2.53
CA PRO A 2 8.85 -7.33 1.98
C PRO A 2 9.57 -6.00 1.70
N ARG A 3 9.42 -5.50 0.47
CA ARG A 3 9.88 -4.18 0.04
C ARG A 3 8.93 -3.14 0.63
N ALA A 4 9.47 -2.18 1.37
CA ALA A 4 8.68 -1.06 1.88
C ALA A 4 8.50 0.01 0.79
N HIS A 5 7.28 0.52 0.64
CA HIS A 5 6.94 1.62 -0.25
C HIS A 5 6.38 2.80 0.56
N GLY A 6 5.28 3.41 0.10
CA GLY A 6 4.64 4.55 0.74
C GLY A 6 4.22 4.27 2.19
N THR A 7 4.38 5.29 3.04
CA THR A 7 3.97 5.27 4.44
C THR A 7 3.08 6.46 4.75
N ALA A 8 2.15 6.28 5.68
CA ALA A 8 1.30 7.34 6.20
C ALA A 8 1.12 7.18 7.71
N TRP A 9 1.24 8.28 8.44
CA TRP A 9 0.93 8.29 9.87
C TRP A 9 -0.49 8.79 10.09
N HIS A 10 -1.23 8.13 10.98
CA HIS A 10 -2.52 8.60 11.47
C HIS A 10 -2.81 8.00 12.84
N ASP A 11 -3.25 8.84 13.78
CA ASP A 11 -3.82 8.45 15.08
C ASP A 11 -2.98 7.41 15.85
N GLY A 12 -1.69 7.70 16.03
CA GLY A 12 -0.79 6.81 16.77
C GLY A 12 -0.38 5.54 16.02
N ALA A 13 -0.72 5.42 14.74
CA ALA A 13 -0.30 4.30 13.89
C ALA A 13 0.46 4.76 12.63
N ILE A 14 1.38 3.91 12.18
CA ILE A 14 2.04 4.02 10.87
C ILE A 14 1.47 2.95 9.96
N TRP A 15 0.96 3.36 8.82
CA TRP A 15 0.59 2.47 7.72
C TRP A 15 1.75 2.41 6.73
N MET A 16 2.04 1.22 6.22
CA MET A 16 3.10 0.99 5.24
C MET A 16 2.62 0.05 4.15
N VAL A 17 2.73 0.50 2.91
CA VAL A 17 2.58 -0.38 1.75
C VAL A 17 3.79 -1.30 1.67
N THR A 18 3.54 -2.57 1.47
CA THR A 18 4.55 -3.61 1.29
C THR A 18 4.40 -4.27 -0.07
N GLY A 19 5.50 -4.71 -0.66
CA GLY A 19 5.51 -5.52 -1.88
C GLY A 19 6.42 -6.72 -1.73
N THR A 20 5.96 -7.90 -2.13
CA THR A 20 6.78 -9.11 -2.23
C THR A 20 6.80 -9.60 -3.67
N ASP A 21 7.29 -10.82 -3.91
CA ASP A 21 7.20 -11.42 -5.23
C ASP A 21 5.81 -12.04 -5.48
N GLU A 22 5.04 -12.22 -4.41
CA GLU A 22 3.68 -12.76 -4.40
C GLU A 22 2.58 -11.68 -4.49
N GLY A 23 2.91 -10.40 -4.33
CA GLY A 23 1.96 -9.30 -4.50
C GLY A 23 2.20 -8.12 -3.57
N ALA A 24 1.19 -7.24 -3.47
CA ALA A 24 1.23 -6.06 -2.63
C ALA A 24 0.42 -6.24 -1.34
N GLY A 25 0.82 -5.56 -0.28
CA GLY A 25 0.16 -5.56 1.02
C GLY A 25 0.17 -4.20 1.69
N LEU A 26 -0.50 -4.11 2.82
CA LEU A 26 -0.53 -2.94 3.70
C LEU A 26 -0.39 -3.45 5.13
N ILE A 27 0.56 -2.90 5.89
CA ILE A 27 0.75 -3.23 7.29
C ILE A 27 0.53 -1.98 8.13
N LYS A 28 -0.28 -2.10 9.18
CA LYS A 28 -0.43 -1.11 10.23
C LYS A 28 0.52 -1.45 11.36
N TYR A 29 1.24 -0.45 11.84
CA TYR A 29 2.13 -0.54 12.99
C TYR A 29 1.68 0.42 14.08
N ASP A 30 1.86 0.02 15.32
CA ASP A 30 1.87 0.92 16.46
C ASP A 30 3.03 1.91 16.31
N ALA A 31 2.77 3.21 16.32
CA ALA A 31 3.78 4.21 15.98
C ALA A 31 4.86 4.38 17.08
N GLU A 32 4.58 3.97 18.31
CA GLU A 32 5.52 4.09 19.42
C GLU A 32 6.47 2.89 19.47
N THR A 33 5.93 1.69 19.28
CA THR A 33 6.65 0.42 19.49
C THR A 33 7.10 -0.26 18.19
N GLY A 34 6.53 0.13 17.05
CA GLY A 34 6.77 -0.52 15.76
C GLY A 34 6.18 -1.93 15.66
N ARG A 35 5.32 -2.34 16.60
CA ARG A 35 4.67 -3.65 16.56
C ARG A 35 3.60 -3.67 15.46
N PRO A 36 3.52 -4.74 14.65
CA PRO A 36 2.43 -4.87 13.68
C PRO A 36 1.10 -5.04 14.43
N LEU A 37 0.12 -4.25 14.03
CA LEU A 37 -1.25 -4.27 14.55
C LEU A 37 -2.20 -4.97 13.58
N GLU A 38 -1.97 -4.81 12.28
CA GLU A 38 -2.85 -5.32 11.23
C GLU A 38 -2.05 -5.54 9.94
N THR A 39 -2.41 -6.58 9.18
CA THR A 39 -1.85 -6.86 7.85
C THR A 39 -3.00 -7.12 6.89
N VAL A 40 -2.97 -6.42 5.76
CA VAL A 40 -3.93 -6.53 4.66
C VAL A 40 -3.18 -6.97 3.41
N GLN A 41 -3.73 -7.94 2.70
CA GLN A 41 -3.21 -8.43 1.43
C GLN A 41 -4.09 -7.88 0.31
N PHE A 42 -3.49 -7.18 -0.67
CA PHE A 42 -4.20 -6.78 -1.88
C PHE A 42 -4.37 -7.99 -2.81
N SER A 43 -5.48 -8.02 -3.54
CA SER A 43 -5.73 -9.02 -4.57
C SER A 43 -4.90 -8.74 -5.83
N GLU A 44 -4.72 -9.75 -6.69
CA GLU A 44 -4.02 -9.55 -7.96
C GLU A 44 -4.75 -8.61 -8.94
N THR A 45 -6.03 -8.34 -8.67
CA THR A 45 -6.86 -7.43 -9.47
C THR A 45 -6.90 -6.01 -8.93
N ASP A 46 -6.37 -5.78 -7.73
CA ASP A 46 -6.24 -4.45 -7.16
C ASP A 46 -5.10 -3.66 -7.84
N PRO A 47 -5.12 -2.33 -7.75
CA PRO A 47 -4.01 -1.50 -8.23
C PRO A 47 -2.69 -1.82 -7.51
N ASP A 48 -1.54 -1.42 -8.07
CA ASP A 48 -0.22 -1.64 -7.47
C ASP A 48 0.21 -0.45 -6.57
N PRO A 49 -0.05 -0.49 -5.24
CA PRO A 49 0.18 0.66 -4.36
C PRO A 49 1.67 0.99 -4.24
N HIS A 50 2.04 2.26 -4.38
CA HIS A 50 3.41 2.72 -4.14
C HIS A 50 3.52 4.01 -3.31
N GLY A 51 2.57 4.94 -3.46
CA GLY A 51 2.41 6.08 -2.57
C GLY A 51 1.45 5.76 -1.43
N LEU A 52 1.50 6.51 -0.34
CA LEU A 52 0.47 6.42 0.70
C LEU A 52 0.27 7.77 1.39
N ALA A 53 -0.97 8.20 1.55
CA ALA A 53 -1.33 9.38 2.30
C ALA A 53 -2.61 9.13 3.10
N TRP A 54 -2.68 9.67 4.31
CA TRP A 54 -3.95 9.80 5.02
C TRP A 54 -4.58 11.15 4.66
N HIS A 55 -5.82 11.14 4.23
CA HIS A 55 -6.57 12.35 3.90
C HIS A 55 -8.06 12.13 4.16
N ASP A 56 -8.72 13.09 4.82
CA ASP A 56 -10.17 13.12 5.03
C ASP A 56 -10.79 11.77 5.48
N GLY A 57 -10.14 11.11 6.42
CA GLY A 57 -10.63 9.89 7.05
C GLY A 57 -10.37 8.59 6.28
N ALA A 58 -9.56 8.64 5.22
CA ALA A 58 -9.20 7.46 4.44
C ALA A 58 -7.72 7.47 4.04
N LEU A 59 -7.21 6.28 3.68
CA LEU A 59 -5.94 6.13 3.01
C LEU A 59 -6.13 6.29 1.50
N TYR A 60 -5.19 6.99 0.87
CA TYR A 60 -5.10 7.13 -0.58
C TYR A 60 -3.72 6.63 -1.04
N SER A 61 -3.71 5.93 -2.16
CA SER A 61 -2.48 5.44 -2.80
C SER A 61 -2.49 5.77 -4.29
N CYS A 62 -1.36 5.52 -4.94
CA CYS A 62 -1.22 5.61 -6.38
C CYS A 62 -0.82 4.26 -6.95
N ASP A 63 -1.37 3.96 -8.14
CA ASP A 63 -1.05 2.77 -8.91
C ASP A 63 0.22 3.04 -9.72
N ALA A 64 1.35 2.46 -9.31
CA ALA A 64 2.62 2.74 -9.98
C ALA A 64 2.61 2.33 -11.44
N GLY A 65 2.05 1.15 -11.74
CA GLY A 65 2.08 0.55 -13.07
C GLY A 65 3.48 0.17 -13.57
N ILE A 66 4.56 0.53 -12.89
CA ILE A 66 5.93 0.23 -13.29
C ILE A 66 6.73 -0.28 -12.09
N HIS A 67 7.40 -1.41 -12.26
CA HIS A 67 8.29 -1.98 -11.24
C HIS A 67 9.43 -2.78 -11.91
N PRO A 68 10.71 -2.54 -11.54
CA PRO A 68 11.83 -3.32 -12.07
C PRO A 68 11.64 -4.84 -11.99
N GLY A 69 11.70 -5.49 -13.16
CA GLY A 69 11.57 -6.95 -13.27
C GLY A 69 10.14 -7.47 -13.37
N TRP A 70 9.14 -6.58 -13.48
CA TRP A 70 7.73 -6.93 -13.59
C TRP A 70 7.12 -6.44 -14.90
N PRO A 71 6.03 -7.08 -15.39
CA PRO A 71 5.27 -6.55 -16.51
C PRO A 71 4.71 -5.17 -16.20
N GLU A 72 5.08 -4.18 -17.00
CA GLU A 72 4.57 -2.81 -16.89
C GLU A 72 3.08 -2.75 -17.27
N ASN A 73 2.35 -1.84 -16.62
CA ASN A 73 0.95 -1.48 -16.86
C ASN A 73 0.00 -2.69 -16.81
N LYS A 74 0.30 -3.68 -15.94
CA LYS A 74 -0.57 -4.84 -15.71
C LYS A 74 -1.97 -4.42 -15.21
N SER A 75 -2.02 -3.44 -14.31
CA SER A 75 -3.27 -2.85 -13.84
C SER A 75 -3.90 -1.96 -14.90
N LYS A 76 -5.21 -2.08 -15.10
CA LYS A 76 -5.98 -1.20 -16.00
C LYS A 76 -6.06 0.25 -15.48
N THR A 77 -5.75 0.47 -14.21
CA THR A 77 -5.79 1.77 -13.55
C THR A 77 -4.40 2.33 -13.29
N HIS A 78 -3.37 1.85 -14.00
CA HIS A 78 -2.02 2.38 -13.84
C HIS A 78 -2.01 3.91 -13.89
N SER A 79 -1.21 4.54 -13.05
CA SER A 79 -1.14 5.99 -12.86
C SER A 79 -2.36 6.66 -12.20
N TYR A 80 -3.34 5.90 -11.71
CA TYR A 80 -4.46 6.46 -10.96
C TYR A 80 -4.07 6.74 -9.50
N ILE A 81 -4.75 7.71 -8.90
CA ILE A 81 -4.84 7.84 -7.44
C ILE A 81 -6.17 7.21 -7.03
N TYR A 82 -6.15 6.38 -5.99
CA TYR A 82 -7.33 5.68 -5.50
C TYR A 82 -7.41 5.69 -3.98
N ARG A 83 -8.64 5.61 -3.48
CA ARG A 83 -8.93 5.44 -2.06
C ARG A 83 -8.84 3.95 -1.70
N ILE A 84 -8.28 3.66 -0.53
CA ILE A 84 -8.27 2.31 0.06
C ILE A 84 -9.43 2.23 1.04
N ASP A 85 -10.35 1.31 0.76
CA ASP A 85 -11.43 0.95 1.68
C ASP A 85 -11.13 -0.43 2.28
N LEU A 86 -10.88 -0.45 3.59
CA LEU A 86 -10.64 -1.68 4.34
C LEU A 86 -11.99 -2.36 4.63
N LEU A 87 -12.08 -3.66 4.32
CA LEU A 87 -13.26 -4.51 4.58
C LEU A 87 -13.20 -5.19 5.95
#